data_AF-A0A3A4F0V7-F1
#
_entry.id   AF-A0A3A4F0V7-F1
#
_cell.length_a   1.000
_cell.length_b   1.000
_cell.length_c   1.000
_cell.angle_alpha   90.00
_cell.angle_beta   90.00
_cell.angle_gamma   90.00
#
_symmetry.space_group_name_H-M   'P 1'
#
loop_
_entity.id
_entity.type
_entity.pdbx_description
1 polymer ?
#
loop_
_entity_poly.entity_id
_entity_poly.type
_entity_poly.pdbx_seq_one_letter_code
_entity_poly.pdbx_strand_id
1 'polypeptide(L)'
;MWPPRLRSASTSPPWLSTPPRRVQACPLARAQEGTLRVSPAQDDHGGRRNVENTGFCCVHCGEPVPKHAGGSYRNHCPYCLWSRHVDHLPGDRAADCGGPMRPVGVDYSGKKGYILLHRCTDCGGADRNKIAPDDDMDAVIALQRPR
;
A
#
# COMPACT_ATOMS: atom_id res chain seq x y z
N MET A 1 -31.62 48.48 19.47
CA MET A 1 -31.08 48.22 18.11
C MET A 1 -29.88 47.29 18.24
N TRP A 2 -30.00 46.05 17.77
CA TRP A 2 -28.94 45.03 17.76
C TRP A 2 -28.29 45.02 16.36
N PRO A 3 -26.97 44.82 16.20
CA PRO A 3 -26.36 44.74 14.87
C PRO A 3 -26.68 43.40 14.21
N PRO A 4 -26.65 43.31 12.87
CA PRO A 4 -26.94 42.07 12.17
C PRO A 4 -25.82 41.05 12.39
N ARG A 5 -26.21 39.79 12.60
CA ARG A 5 -25.30 38.64 12.65
C ARG A 5 -24.68 38.44 11.27
N LEU A 6 -23.36 38.62 11.18
CA LEU A 6 -22.57 38.18 10.02
C LEU A 6 -22.65 36.66 9.91
N ARG A 7 -23.14 36.15 8.77
CA ARG A 7 -23.09 34.73 8.42
C ARG A 7 -21.64 34.36 8.11
N SER A 8 -21.11 33.38 8.84
CA SER A 8 -19.82 32.76 8.53
C SER A 8 -19.91 32.08 7.16
N ALA A 9 -19.08 32.52 6.19
CA ALA A 9 -18.86 31.79 4.96
C ALA A 9 -18.09 30.51 5.29
N SER A 10 -18.65 29.33 4.98
CA SER A 10 -17.92 28.07 5.06
C SER A 10 -16.90 28.02 3.92
N THR A 11 -15.66 28.39 4.20
CA THR A 11 -14.56 28.07 3.30
C THR A 11 -14.19 26.61 3.53
N SER A 12 -14.67 25.73 2.65
CA SER A 12 -14.18 24.37 2.55
C SER A 12 -12.67 24.40 2.27
N PRO A 13 -11.84 23.59 2.97
CA PRO A 13 -10.40 23.63 2.80
C PRO A 13 -9.97 23.07 1.43
N PRO A 14 -8.87 23.58 0.84
CA PRO A 14 -8.49 23.36 -0.57
C PRO A 14 -7.96 21.95 -0.92
N TRP A 15 -8.03 20.97 -0.02
CA TRP A 15 -7.48 19.62 -0.23
C TRP A 15 -8.51 18.59 -0.72
N LEU A 16 -9.77 19.00 -0.94
CA LEU A 16 -10.84 18.14 -1.46
C LEU A 16 -10.91 18.06 -3.00
N SER A 17 -9.85 18.41 -3.72
CA SER A 17 -9.92 18.49 -5.19
C SER A 17 -8.61 18.14 -5.90
N THR A 18 -8.07 16.96 -5.61
CA THR A 18 -7.38 16.21 -6.65
C THR A 18 -8.21 14.97 -6.92
N PRO A 19 -8.98 14.90 -8.02
CA PRO A 19 -9.59 13.64 -8.40
C PRO A 19 -8.44 12.62 -8.59
N PRO A 20 -8.59 11.34 -8.17
CA PRO A 20 -7.63 10.34 -8.55
C PRO A 20 -7.52 10.40 -10.07
N ARG A 21 -6.29 10.56 -10.59
CA ARG A 21 -6.02 10.48 -12.02
C ARG A 21 -6.74 9.23 -12.52
N ARG A 22 -7.61 9.41 -13.53
CA ARG A 22 -8.41 8.37 -14.18
C ARG A 22 -7.60 7.07 -14.18
N VAL A 23 -8.11 6.06 -13.46
CA VAL A 23 -7.49 4.74 -13.34
C VAL A 23 -7.38 4.17 -14.75
N GLN A 24 -6.26 4.41 -15.42
CA GLN A 24 -5.96 3.76 -16.69
C GLN A 24 -5.76 2.28 -16.37
N ALA A 25 -6.36 1.43 -17.19
CA ALA A 25 -6.25 -0.02 -17.04
C ALA A 25 -4.76 -0.41 -16.96
N CYS A 26 -4.36 -0.99 -15.83
CA CYS A 26 -2.98 -1.33 -15.55
C CYS A 26 -2.46 -2.36 -16.56
N PRO A 27 -1.36 -2.08 -17.30
CA PRO A 27 -0.88 -2.96 -18.37
C PRO A 27 -0.28 -4.29 -17.87
N LEU A 28 0.02 -4.41 -16.57
CA LEU A 28 0.51 -5.67 -15.96
C LEU A 28 -0.56 -6.79 -15.94
N ALA A 29 -1.85 -6.45 -16.10
CA ALA A 29 -2.93 -7.42 -16.04
C ALA A 29 -2.94 -8.45 -17.19
N ARG A 30 -2.21 -8.21 -18.30
CA ARG A 30 -2.20 -9.11 -19.47
C ARG A 30 -1.11 -10.20 -19.46
N ALA A 31 -0.33 -10.35 -18.39
CA ALA A 31 0.84 -11.24 -18.38
C ALA A 31 0.71 -12.49 -17.47
N GLN A 32 -0.47 -12.79 -16.91
CA GLN A 32 -0.64 -13.86 -15.91
C GLN A 32 -1.32 -15.13 -16.44
N GLU A 33 -1.34 -15.36 -17.76
CA GLU A 33 -1.83 -16.62 -18.34
C GLU A 33 -0.64 -17.40 -18.90
N GLY A 34 0.16 -17.96 -17.99
CA GLY A 34 1.30 -18.83 -18.31
C GLY A 34 1.32 -20.02 -17.38
N THR A 35 0.79 -21.15 -17.85
CA THR A 35 0.80 -22.46 -17.18
C THR A 35 2.18 -22.82 -16.64
N LEU A 36 2.34 -22.93 -15.32
CA LEU A 36 3.51 -23.57 -14.72
C LEU A 36 3.05 -24.72 -13.82
N ARG A 37 3.20 -25.96 -14.30
CA ARG A 37 3.20 -27.15 -13.45
C ARG A 37 4.46 -27.09 -12.59
N VAL A 38 4.32 -27.06 -11.27
CA VAL A 38 5.44 -27.20 -10.33
C VAL A 38 5.31 -28.52 -9.58
N SER A 39 6.27 -29.40 -9.81
CA SER A 39 6.45 -30.67 -9.09
C SER A 39 6.87 -30.41 -7.64
N PRO A 40 6.53 -31.29 -6.68
CA PRO A 40 6.92 -31.13 -5.30
C PRO A 40 8.28 -31.80 -5.08
N ALA A 41 9.30 -31.07 -4.59
CA ALA A 41 10.24 -31.59 -3.59
C ALA A 41 11.23 -30.50 -3.12
N GLN A 42 11.52 -30.57 -1.82
CA GLN A 42 12.75 -30.20 -1.10
C GLN A 42 12.73 -28.92 -0.24
N ASP A 43 12.75 -29.20 1.05
CA ASP A 43 12.86 -28.31 2.20
C ASP A 43 14.25 -27.69 2.32
N ASP A 44 14.30 -26.36 2.48
CA ASP A 44 15.48 -25.64 2.96
C ASP A 44 15.02 -24.54 3.95
N HIS A 45 15.54 -24.62 5.17
CA HIS A 45 15.18 -23.75 6.29
C HIS A 45 15.88 -22.38 6.18
N GLY A 46 15.55 -21.61 5.14
CA GLY A 46 16.03 -20.23 4.98
C GLY A 46 15.86 -19.64 3.59
N GLY A 47 14.76 -18.92 3.34
CA GLY A 47 14.70 -17.95 2.23
C GLY A 47 13.71 -18.25 1.09
N ARG A 48 12.42 -18.30 1.38
CA ARG A 48 11.35 -18.42 0.36
C ARG A 48 10.73 -17.08 -0.09
N ARG A 49 11.49 -15.99 -0.22
CA ARG A 49 10.89 -14.66 -0.54
C ARG A 49 10.92 -14.27 -2.03
N ASN A 50 11.50 -15.09 -2.91
CA ASN A 50 11.65 -14.72 -4.32
C ASN A 50 10.40 -15.05 -5.17
N VAL A 51 9.65 -16.09 -4.81
CA VAL A 51 8.41 -16.49 -5.53
C VAL A 51 7.29 -15.46 -5.29
N GLU A 52 7.28 -14.81 -4.13
CA GLU A 52 6.26 -13.84 -3.75
C GLU A 52 6.51 -12.43 -4.30
N ASN A 53 7.75 -12.08 -4.63
CA ASN A 53 8.15 -10.78 -5.17
C ASN A 53 7.80 -10.66 -6.66
N THR A 54 6.51 -10.44 -6.91
CA THR A 54 5.94 -10.23 -8.24
C THR A 54 5.49 -8.77 -8.40
N GLY A 55 5.43 -8.30 -9.65
CA GLY A 55 4.84 -7.00 -9.93
C GLY A 55 3.33 -7.03 -9.75
N PHE A 56 2.74 -5.95 -9.28
CA PHE A 56 1.29 -5.83 -9.04
C PHE A 56 0.76 -4.46 -9.46
N CYS A 57 -0.55 -4.35 -9.64
CA CYS A 57 -1.20 -3.07 -9.89
C CYS A 57 -1.69 -2.48 -8.57
N CYS A 58 -1.41 -1.22 -8.32
CA CYS A 58 -1.89 -0.57 -7.12
C CYS A 58 -3.43 -0.46 -7.14
N VAL A 59 -4.07 -0.95 -6.08
CA VAL A 59 -5.55 -0.89 -5.92
C VAL A 59 -6.09 0.52 -5.73
N HIS A 60 -5.26 1.49 -5.35
CA HIS A 60 -5.66 2.87 -5.08
C HIS A 60 -5.39 3.82 -6.26
N CYS A 61 -4.14 3.89 -6.76
CA CYS A 61 -3.79 4.78 -7.86
C CYS A 61 -3.78 4.12 -9.25
N GLY A 62 -3.84 2.78 -9.32
CA GLY A 62 -3.77 2.04 -10.58
C GLY A 62 -2.36 1.88 -11.16
N GLU A 63 -1.35 2.52 -10.58
CA GLU A 63 0.02 2.49 -11.10
C GLU A 63 0.60 1.05 -11.10
N PRO A 64 1.21 0.58 -12.20
CA PRO A 64 1.92 -0.68 -12.23
C PRO A 64 3.18 -0.60 -11.37
N VAL A 65 3.25 -1.45 -10.34
CA VAL A 65 4.39 -1.60 -9.45
C VAL A 65 5.21 -2.80 -9.93
N PRO A 66 6.43 -2.59 -10.47
CA PRO A 66 7.26 -3.70 -10.92
C PRO A 66 7.78 -4.52 -9.73
N LYS A 67 8.26 -5.74 -10.02
CA LYS A 67 8.97 -6.57 -9.03
C LYS A 67 10.13 -5.77 -8.43
N HIS A 68 10.34 -5.92 -7.14
CA HIS A 68 11.41 -5.19 -6.48
C HIS A 68 12.76 -5.85 -6.80
N ALA A 69 13.71 -5.09 -7.34
CA ALA A 69 14.99 -5.64 -7.81
C ALA A 69 15.86 -6.24 -6.68
N GLY A 70 15.69 -5.77 -5.44
CA GLY A 70 16.45 -6.23 -4.27
C GLY A 70 15.99 -7.55 -3.65
N GLY A 71 15.06 -8.29 -4.28
CA GLY A 71 14.57 -9.58 -3.76
C GLY A 71 13.76 -9.47 -2.46
N SER A 72 13.48 -8.25 -1.99
CA SER A 72 12.57 -8.00 -0.87
C SER A 72 11.13 -8.06 -1.34
N TYR A 73 10.24 -8.51 -0.45
CA TYR A 73 8.81 -8.55 -0.70
C TYR A 73 8.19 -7.20 -0.34
N ARG A 74 7.46 -6.60 -1.29
CA ARG A 74 6.75 -5.33 -1.12
C ARG A 74 5.27 -5.54 -1.43
N ASN A 75 4.40 -5.10 -0.53
CA ASN A 75 2.94 -5.16 -0.69
C ASN A 75 2.30 -3.77 -0.88
N HIS A 76 3.06 -2.68 -0.72
CA HIS A 76 2.56 -1.31 -0.92
C HIS A 76 3.10 -0.68 -2.20
N CYS A 77 2.32 0.24 -2.77
CA CYS A 77 2.76 1.06 -3.89
C CYS A 77 3.83 2.09 -3.44
N PRO A 78 4.97 2.22 -4.13
CA PRO A 78 6.02 3.18 -3.73
C PRO A 78 5.58 4.64 -3.85
N TYR A 79 4.57 4.94 -4.66
CA TYR A 79 4.11 6.31 -4.93
C TYR A 79 3.01 6.79 -3.98
N CYS A 80 2.07 5.91 -3.62
CA CYS A 80 0.93 6.29 -2.76
C CYS A 80 0.88 5.55 -1.43
N LEU A 81 1.77 4.58 -1.22
CA LEU A 81 1.92 3.80 0.01
C LEU A 81 0.69 2.94 0.38
N TRP A 82 -0.30 2.84 -0.50
CA TRP A 82 -1.43 1.92 -0.33
C TRP A 82 -1.02 0.49 -0.60
N SER A 83 -1.54 -0.41 0.22
CA SER A 83 -1.35 -1.86 0.13
C SER A 83 -2.67 -2.55 -0.21
N ARG A 84 -2.63 -3.87 -0.46
CA ARG A 84 -3.80 -4.73 -0.58
C ARG A 84 -3.84 -5.71 0.58
N HIS A 85 -5.02 -5.90 1.17
CA HIS A 85 -5.22 -6.83 2.25
C HIS A 85 -5.28 -8.26 1.71
N VAL A 86 -4.13 -8.92 1.67
CA VAL A 86 -4.00 -10.30 1.20
C VAL A 86 -3.55 -11.25 2.32
N ASP A 87 -3.05 -10.72 3.43
CA ASP A 87 -2.46 -11.47 4.53
C ASP A 87 -3.32 -11.36 5.81
N HIS A 88 -3.60 -12.47 6.50
CA HIS A 88 -4.15 -12.46 7.86
C HIS A 88 -3.02 -12.36 8.90
N LEU A 89 -1.95 -13.11 8.66
CA LEU A 89 -0.64 -12.99 9.28
C LEU A 89 0.37 -12.58 8.20
N PRO A 90 1.37 -11.74 8.51
CA PRO A 90 2.33 -11.28 7.51
C PRO A 90 2.96 -12.44 6.72
N GLY A 91 2.66 -12.52 5.42
CA GLY A 91 3.20 -13.53 4.50
C GLY A 91 2.39 -14.83 4.35
N ASP A 92 1.22 -14.96 4.97
CA ASP A 92 0.37 -16.16 4.84
C ASP A 92 -0.53 -16.17 3.60
N ARG A 93 -0.75 -14.99 2.97
CA ARG A 93 -1.69 -14.76 1.87
C ARG A 93 -3.07 -15.39 2.05
N ALA A 94 -3.53 -15.50 3.30
CA ALA A 94 -4.76 -16.21 3.63
C ALA A 94 -5.97 -15.28 3.71
N ALA A 95 -5.82 -13.96 3.53
CA ALA A 95 -6.94 -13.03 3.67
C ALA A 95 -7.86 -13.02 2.46
N ASP A 96 -9.09 -13.48 2.65
CA ASP A 96 -10.16 -13.43 1.65
C ASP A 96 -10.66 -12.01 1.34
N CYS A 97 -10.27 -11.02 2.17
CA CYS A 97 -10.76 -9.66 2.05
C CYS A 97 -10.36 -9.01 0.72
N GLY A 98 -9.08 -9.10 0.34
CA GLY A 98 -8.57 -8.50 -0.89
C GLY A 98 -8.73 -6.97 -0.99
N GLY A 99 -9.21 -6.30 0.06
CA GLY A 99 -9.58 -4.90 0.08
C GLY A 99 -8.38 -3.95 0.12
N PRO A 100 -8.57 -2.65 -0.18
CA PRO A 100 -7.49 -1.68 -0.14
C PRO A 100 -7.09 -1.37 1.31
N MET A 101 -5.78 -1.30 1.56
CA MET A 101 -5.22 -0.92 2.85
C MET A 101 -4.59 0.46 2.77
N ARG A 102 -5.15 1.39 3.55
CA ARG A 102 -4.67 2.77 3.60
C ARG A 102 -3.45 2.86 4.52
N PRO A 103 -2.43 3.65 4.16
CA PRO A 103 -1.38 4.01 5.11
C PRO A 103 -1.98 4.95 6.17
N VAL A 104 -1.89 4.57 7.44
CA VAL A 104 -2.41 5.35 8.58
C VAL A 104 -1.33 6.04 9.39
N GLY A 105 -0.08 5.64 9.22
CA GLY A 105 1.05 6.22 9.93
C GLY A 105 2.35 5.52 9.60
N VAL A 106 3.42 5.99 10.22
CA VAL A 106 4.76 5.42 10.11
C VAL A 106 5.31 5.24 11.53
N ASP A 107 5.89 4.09 11.78
CA ASP A 107 6.65 3.76 12.97
C ASP A 107 8.14 3.64 12.62
N TYR A 108 9.02 3.77 13.60
CA TYR A 108 10.47 3.64 13.41
C TYR A 108 11.05 2.57 14.33
N SER A 109 11.75 1.61 13.74
CA SER A 109 12.46 0.57 14.48
C SER A 109 13.95 0.63 14.16
N GLY A 110 14.79 0.80 15.18
CA GLY A 110 16.25 0.93 14.99
C GLY A 110 16.92 -0.24 14.26
N LYS A 111 16.30 -1.44 14.24
CA LYS A 111 16.80 -2.61 13.49
C LYS A 111 16.20 -2.76 12.09
N LYS A 112 14.99 -2.22 11.86
CA LYS A 112 14.20 -2.48 10.64
C LYS A 112 13.97 -1.23 9.77
N GLY A 113 14.34 -0.05 10.26
CA GLY A 113 14.08 1.24 9.62
C GLY A 113 12.65 1.71 9.84
N TYR A 114 12.16 2.51 8.90
CA TYR A 114 10.78 2.98 8.88
C TYR A 114 9.82 1.85 8.50
N ILE A 115 8.69 1.82 9.21
CA ILE A 115 7.65 0.80 9.09
C ILE A 115 6.34 1.52 8.80
N LEU A 116 5.71 1.23 7.67
CA LEU A 116 4.37 1.70 7.35
C LEU A 116 3.34 0.93 8.17
N LEU A 117 2.44 1.68 8.80
CA LEU A 117 1.25 1.15 9.44
C LEU A 117 0.10 1.23 8.46
N HIS A 118 -0.50 0.09 8.15
CA HIS A 118 -1.61 -0.02 7.21
C HIS A 118 -2.89 -0.41 7.93
N ARG A 119 -4.03 0.09 7.43
CA ARG A 119 -5.35 -0.35 7.87
C ARG A 119 -6.26 -0.61 6.69
N CYS A 120 -6.83 -1.80 6.62
CA CYS A 120 -7.83 -2.17 5.64
C CYS A 120 -9.07 -1.27 5.79
N THR A 121 -9.56 -0.74 4.68
CA THR A 121 -10.78 0.08 4.67
C THR A 121 -12.05 -0.75 4.81
N ASP A 122 -11.99 -2.05 4.49
CA ASP A 122 -13.17 -2.89 4.35
C ASP A 122 -13.43 -3.70 5.63
N CYS A 123 -12.41 -4.41 6.14
CA CYS A 123 -12.53 -5.20 7.36
C CYS A 123 -11.86 -4.57 8.60
N GLY A 124 -11.10 -3.48 8.42
CA GLY A 124 -10.42 -2.80 9.51
C GLY A 124 -9.14 -3.45 10.04
N GLY A 125 -8.72 -4.59 9.46
CA GLY A 125 -7.46 -5.27 9.78
C GLY A 125 -6.24 -4.37 9.63
N ALA A 126 -5.21 -4.60 10.45
CA ALA A 126 -4.01 -3.76 10.48
C ALA A 126 -2.76 -4.59 10.20
N ASP A 127 -1.85 -4.04 9.41
CA ASP A 127 -0.59 -4.69 9.03
C ASP A 127 0.57 -3.70 9.07
N ARG A 128 1.80 -4.21 9.14
CA ARG A 128 3.03 -3.44 9.28
C ARG A 128 4.06 -3.86 8.24
N ASN A 129 4.31 -2.97 7.27
CA ASN A 129 5.21 -3.24 6.17
C ASN A 129 6.47 -2.38 6.25
N LYS A 130 7.63 -2.95 5.95
CA LYS A 130 8.88 -2.16 5.90
C LYS A 130 8.88 -1.30 4.64
N ILE A 131 9.39 -0.08 4.79
CA ILE A 131 9.64 0.82 3.67
C ILE A 131 10.80 0.26 2.83
N ALA A 132 10.62 0.28 1.52
CA ALA A 132 11.64 -0.05 0.53
C ALA A 132 12.47 1.21 0.19
N PRO A 133 13.74 1.05 -0.22
CA PRO A 133 14.60 2.21 -0.53
C PRO A 133 14.10 3.10 -1.68
N ASP A 134 13.21 2.56 -2.54
CA ASP A 134 12.61 3.25 -3.69
C ASP A 134 11.23 3.86 -3.40
N ASP A 135 10.79 3.85 -2.14
CA ASP A 135 9.54 4.49 -1.75
C ASP A 135 9.66 6.02 -1.73
N ASP A 136 8.57 6.71 -2.05
CA ASP A 136 8.48 8.17 -1.98
C ASP A 136 8.55 8.65 -0.52
N MET A 137 9.72 9.15 -0.12
CA MET A 137 9.98 9.64 1.23
C MET A 137 9.13 10.86 1.60
N ASP A 138 8.69 11.68 0.64
CA ASP A 138 7.81 12.82 0.92
C ASP A 138 6.43 12.31 1.36
N ALA A 139 5.92 11.25 0.71
CA ALA A 139 4.68 10.59 1.11
C ALA A 139 4.80 9.97 2.52
N VAL A 140 5.97 9.41 2.86
CA VAL A 140 6.24 8.85 4.19
C VAL A 140 6.28 9.94 5.27
N ILE A 141 6.95 11.06 5.00
CA ILE A 141 7.03 12.19 5.94
C ILE A 141 5.64 12.81 6.15
N ALA A 142 4.82 12.89 5.11
CA ALA A 142 3.46 13.41 5.20
C ALA A 142 2.58 12.59 6.17
N LEU A 143 2.85 11.28 6.33
CA LEU A 143 2.14 10.41 7.27
C LEU A 143 2.56 10.57 8.74
N GLN A 144 3.74 11.14 9.00
CA GLN A 144 4.22 11.38 10.37
C GLN A 144 3.66 12.67 10.99
N ARG A 145 3.18 13.61 10.17
CA ARG A 145 2.65 14.87 10.67
C ARG A 145 1.29 14.63 11.34
N PRO A 146 1.10 15.00 12.62
CA PRO A 146 -0.21 14.92 13.26
C PRO A 146 -1.19 15.80 12.49
N ARG A 147 -2.38 15.26 12.19
CA ARG A 147 -3.45 15.96 11.48
C ARG A 147 -4.27 16.85 12.41
#